data_AF-A0A349D1Q6-F1
#
_entry.id   AF-A0A349D1Q6-F1
#
_cell.length_a   1.000
_cell.length_b   1.000
_cell.length_c   1.000
_cell.angle_alpha   90.00
_cell.angle_beta   90.00
_cell.angle_gamma   90.00
#
_symmetry.space_group_name_H-M   'P 1'
#
loop_
_entity.id
_entity.type
_entity.pdbx_description
1 polymer ?
#
loop_
_entity_poly.entity_id
_entity_poly.type
_entity_poly.pdbx_seq_one_letter_code
_entity_poly.pdbx_strand_id
1 'polypeptide(L)'
;MDFGPQDLVYFDPKTQAIIGPVEWTKAGLPKPLAMKEEEEVEDAKGKRHRRKRTYPWGTVRSLERVLGKKKEKEPVSAQVLDEALDKATKEPFWD
;
A
#
# COMPACT_ATOMS: atom_id res chain seq x y z
N MET A 1 8.39 -20.46 -6.69
CA MET A 1 6.94 -20.66 -6.50
C MET A 1 6.28 -19.57 -7.31
N ASP A 2 5.70 -19.94 -8.46
CA ASP A 2 5.05 -18.98 -9.35
C ASP A 2 3.56 -18.96 -9.02
N PHE A 3 3.05 -17.78 -8.66
CA PHE A 3 1.63 -17.57 -8.35
C PHE A 3 0.93 -16.99 -9.58
N GLY A 4 -0.26 -17.51 -9.88
CA GLY A 4 -1.10 -16.97 -10.94
C GLY A 4 -1.67 -15.59 -10.56
N PRO A 5 -2.10 -14.78 -11.55
CA PRO A 5 -2.61 -13.44 -11.31
C PRO A 5 -3.90 -13.40 -10.46
N GLN A 6 -4.65 -14.51 -10.43
CA GLN A 6 -5.88 -14.65 -9.66
C GLN A 6 -5.68 -15.31 -8.29
N ASP A 7 -4.47 -15.78 -8.00
CA ASP A 7 -4.19 -16.48 -6.74
C ASP A 7 -4.20 -15.51 -5.57
N LEU A 8 -4.85 -15.93 -4.48
CA LEU A 8 -4.94 -15.15 -3.25
C LEU A 8 -3.74 -15.45 -2.36
N VAL A 9 -2.97 -14.41 -2.08
CA VAL A 9 -1.71 -14.51 -1.33
C VAL A 9 -1.64 -13.48 -0.21
N TYR A 10 -0.92 -13.82 0.86
CA TYR A 10 -0.47 -12.86 1.86
C TYR A 10 0.71 -12.06 1.33
N PHE A 11 0.71 -10.77 1.66
CA PHE A 11 1.68 -9.82 1.16
C PHE A 11 2.29 -9.01 2.30
N ASP A 12 3.60 -8.80 2.25
CA ASP A 12 4.29 -7.90 3.16
C ASP A 12 4.46 -6.51 2.54
N PRO A 13 3.76 -5.48 3.04
CA PRO A 13 3.86 -4.12 2.53
C PRO A 13 5.21 -3.46 2.80
N LYS A 14 6.01 -3.96 3.75
CA LYS A 14 7.35 -3.42 4.05
C LYS A 14 8.38 -3.92 3.05
N THR A 15 8.46 -5.24 2.87
CA THR A 15 9.46 -5.89 1.99
C THR A 15 9.00 -5.98 0.54
N GLN A 16 7.74 -5.64 0.28
CA GLN A 16 7.08 -5.80 -1.01
C GLN A 16 7.13 -7.23 -1.57
N ALA A 17 7.16 -8.22 -0.68
CA ALA A 17 7.27 -9.63 -1.03
C ALA A 17 5.96 -10.38 -0.79
N ILE A 18 5.70 -11.37 -1.65
CA ILE A 18 4.64 -12.36 -1.45
C ILE A 18 5.13 -13.37 -0.42
N ILE A 19 4.34 -13.57 0.64
CA ILE A 19 4.70 -14.50 1.73
C ILE A 19 4.27 -15.92 1.39
N GLY A 20 3.05 -16.08 0.85
CA GLY A 20 2.48 -17.39 0.54
C GLY A 20 0.97 -17.35 0.28
N PRO A 21 0.35 -18.49 -0.05
CA PRO A 21 -1.07 -18.59 -0.33
C PRO A 21 -1.93 -18.33 0.92
N VAL A 22 -3.13 -17.80 0.70
CA VAL A 22 -4.10 -17.55 1.78
C VAL A 22 -4.64 -18.87 2.34
N GLU A 23 -4.52 -19.04 3.65
CA GLU A 23 -5.17 -20.15 4.36
C GLU A 23 -6.62 -19.80 4.64
N TRP A 24 -7.55 -20.72 4.37
CA TRP A 24 -8.96 -20.52 4.61
C TRP A 24 -9.40 -21.24 5.87
N THR A 25 -10.24 -20.58 6.67
CA THR A 25 -10.96 -21.22 7.76
C THR A 25 -12.10 -22.06 7.20
N LYS A 26 -12.61 -23.02 8.00
CA LYS A 26 -13.79 -23.84 7.63
C LYS A 26 -15.05 -23.01 7.35
N ALA A 27 -15.08 -21.76 7.83
CA ALA A 27 -16.14 -20.79 7.59
C ALA A 27 -16.00 -20.04 6.24
N GLY A 28 -14.98 -20.32 5.45
CA GLY A 28 -14.72 -19.62 4.18
C GLY A 28 -14.14 -18.21 4.36
N LEU A 29 -13.70 -17.86 5.56
CA LEU A 29 -12.99 -16.60 5.82
C LEU A 29 -11.47 -16.83 5.74
N PRO A 30 -10.70 -15.87 5.21
CA PRO A 30 -9.25 -15.94 5.20
C PRO A 30 -8.73 -15.89 6.64
N LYS A 31 -7.83 -16.80 6.97
CA LYS A 31 -7.21 -16.86 8.28
C LYS A 31 -6.24 -15.68 8.41
N PRO A 32 -6.30 -14.87 9.47
CA PRO A 32 -5.35 -13.77 9.63
C PRO A 32 -3.94 -14.31 9.91
N LEU A 33 -2.97 -14.01 9.05
CA LEU A 33 -1.57 -14.30 9.29
C LEU A 33 -0.96 -13.14 10.09
N ALA A 34 -0.65 -13.39 11.36
CA ALA A 34 -0.04 -12.39 12.24
C ALA A 34 1.31 -11.93 11.68
N MET A 35 1.47 -10.62 11.57
CA MET A 35 2.73 -10.01 11.16
C MET A 35 3.76 -10.29 12.24
N LYS A 36 4.98 -10.72 11.86
CA LYS A 36 6.08 -10.81 12.82
C LYS A 36 6.31 -9.39 13.36
N GLU A 37 5.90 -9.15 14.59
CA GLU A 37 6.31 -7.97 15.33
C GLU A 37 7.80 -8.18 15.59
N GLU A 38 8.65 -7.52 14.80
CA GLU A 38 10.02 -7.26 15.22
C GLU A 38 9.89 -6.58 16.59
N GLU A 39 10.48 -7.20 17.62
CA GLU A 39 10.57 -6.66 18.97
C GLU A 39 11.29 -5.32 18.91
N GLU A 40 10.53 -4.25 18.67
CA GLU A 40 11.00 -2.89 18.84
C GLU A 40 11.12 -2.68 20.35
N VAL A 41 12.38 -2.66 20.79
CA VAL A 41 12.88 -2.49 22.16
C VAL A 41 12.01 -1.51 22.94
N GLU A 42 11.68 -1.91 24.17
CA GLU A 42 10.93 -1.09 25.12
C GLU A 42 11.58 0.27 25.33
N ASP A 43 10.99 1.31 24.75
CA ASP A 43 11.21 2.68 25.20
C ASP A 43 9.96 3.27 25.86
N ALA A 44 10.25 3.96 26.96
CA ALA A 44 9.37 4.31 28.05
C ALA A 44 8.16 5.21 27.70
N LYS A 45 7.18 5.16 28.60
CA LYS A 45 6.05 6.10 28.80
C LYS A 45 4.95 6.09 27.72
N GLY A 46 3.89 5.33 28.03
CA GLY A 46 2.56 5.46 27.41
C GLY A 46 2.19 4.31 26.49
N LYS A 47 2.07 3.08 27.04
CA LYS A 47 1.68 1.87 26.28
C LYS A 47 0.23 1.97 25.80
N ARG A 48 -0.04 2.69 24.71
CA ARG A 48 -1.23 2.42 23.88
C ARG A 48 -1.05 1.03 23.29
N HIS A 49 -1.99 0.12 23.56
CA HIS A 49 -1.92 -1.25 23.08
C HIS A 49 -1.85 -1.24 21.55
N ARG A 50 -0.65 -1.49 20.99
CA ARG A 50 -0.48 -1.65 19.54
C ARG A 50 -1.33 -2.86 19.16
N ARG A 51 -2.33 -2.65 18.29
CA ARG A 51 -3.15 -3.75 17.77
C ARG A 51 -2.22 -4.66 16.97
N LYS A 52 -2.27 -5.96 17.26
CA LYS A 52 -1.55 -7.00 16.51
C LYS A 52 -1.84 -6.80 15.03
N ARG A 53 -0.80 -6.52 14.24
CA ARG A 53 -0.94 -6.30 12.81
C ARG A 53 -1.02 -7.65 12.10
N THR A 54 -1.89 -7.73 11.10
CA THR A 54 -2.05 -8.91 10.24
C THR A 54 -1.54 -8.54 8.85
N TYR A 55 -0.92 -9.48 8.15
CA TYR A 55 -0.53 -9.25 6.76
C TYR A 55 -1.77 -9.01 5.90
N PRO A 56 -1.78 -7.97 5.06
CA PRO A 56 -2.81 -7.83 4.04
C PRO A 56 -2.76 -9.03 3.08
N TRP A 57 -3.92 -9.36 2.53
CA TRP A 57 -4.05 -10.42 1.54
C TRP A 57 -4.85 -9.92 0.34
N GLY A 58 -4.64 -10.53 -0.81
CA GLY A 58 -5.32 -10.17 -2.04
C GLY A 58 -4.80 -10.96 -3.23
N THR A 59 -5.34 -10.68 -4.41
CA THR A 59 -4.84 -11.32 -5.63
C THR A 59 -3.53 -10.69 -6.08
N VAL A 60 -2.65 -11.50 -6.65
CA VAL A 60 -1.35 -11.03 -7.19
C VAL A 60 -1.55 -9.83 -8.11
N ARG A 61 -2.52 -9.90 -9.03
CA ARG A 61 -2.85 -8.79 -9.94
C ARG A 61 -3.25 -7.49 -9.23
N SER A 62 -3.93 -7.58 -8.09
CA SER A 62 -4.35 -6.39 -7.33
C SER A 62 -3.18 -5.81 -6.55
N LEU A 63 -2.33 -6.66 -5.99
CA LEU A 63 -1.13 -6.26 -5.27
C LEU A 63 -0.14 -5.55 -6.21
N GLU A 64 0.11 -6.11 -7.39
CA GLU A 64 0.95 -5.48 -8.42
C GLU A 64 0.45 -4.09 -8.81
N ARG A 65 -0.86 -3.92 -8.99
CA ARG A 65 -1.46 -2.61 -9.28
C ARG A 65 -1.26 -1.60 -8.15
N VAL A 66 -1.46 -2.03 -6.89
CA VAL A 66 -1.34 -1.14 -5.73
C VAL A 66 0.13 -0.75 -5.50
N LEU A 67 1.05 -1.68 -5.71
CA LEU A 67 2.49 -1.45 -5.57
C LEU A 67 3.04 -0.61 -6.72
N GLY A 68 2.61 -0.88 -7.95
CA GLY A 68 2.98 -0.11 -9.13
C GLY A 68 2.56 1.36 -9.05
N LYS A 69 1.43 1.66 -8.41
CA LYS A 69 0.94 3.04 -8.19
C LYS A 69 1.79 3.88 -7.24
N LYS A 70 2.74 3.31 -6.50
CA LYS A 70 3.69 4.10 -5.68
C LYS A 70 4.80 4.73 -6.52
N LYS A 71 5.09 4.20 -7.72
CA LYS A 71 5.96 4.88 -8.66
C LYS A 71 5.14 5.98 -9.33
N GLU A 72 5.52 7.21 -9.06
CA GLU A 72 5.19 8.37 -9.89
C GLU A 72 3.70 8.77 -9.90
N LYS A 73 3.21 9.27 -8.75
CA LYS A 73 2.65 10.62 -8.87
C LYS A 73 3.86 11.53 -8.88
N GLU A 74 4.32 11.92 -10.06
CA GLU A 74 5.15 13.12 -10.17
C GLU A 74 4.44 14.18 -9.33
N PRO A 75 5.12 14.83 -8.36
CA PRO A 75 4.51 15.99 -7.73
C PRO A 75 4.15 16.89 -8.90
N VAL A 76 2.85 17.18 -9.07
CA VAL A 76 2.41 18.24 -9.97
C VAL A 76 3.33 19.39 -9.62
N SER A 77 4.26 19.72 -10.53
CA SER A 77 5.26 20.73 -10.24
C SER A 77 4.45 21.92 -9.79
N ALA A 78 4.69 22.37 -8.56
CA ALA A 78 4.04 23.56 -8.08
C ALA A 78 4.54 24.65 -9.02
N GLN A 79 3.78 24.95 -10.07
CA GLN A 79 4.08 26.04 -10.97
C GLN A 79 4.20 27.25 -10.05
N VAL A 80 5.32 27.96 -10.17
CA VAL A 80 5.52 29.18 -9.41
C VAL A 80 4.34 30.09 -9.74
N LEU A 81 3.77 30.75 -8.73
CA LEU A 81 2.54 31.53 -8.85
C LEU A 81 2.53 32.44 -10.09
N ASP A 82 3.69 33.04 -10.42
CA ASP A 82 3.87 33.89 -11.59
C ASP A 82 3.64 33.16 -12.92
N GLU A 83 4.11 31.92 -13.09
CA GLU A 83 3.85 31.13 -14.29
C GLU A 83 2.37 30.74 -14.44
N ALA A 84 1.68 30.51 -13.31
CA ALA A 84 0.25 30.20 -13.31
C ALA A 84 -0.58 31.44 -13.68
N LEU A 85 -0.19 32.63 -13.20
CA LEU A 85 -0.82 33.90 -13.56
C LEU A 85 -0.61 34.27 -15.03
N ASP A 86 0.60 34.04 -15.56
CA ASP A 86 0.92 34.27 -16.97
C ASP A 86 0.11 33.35 -17.89
N LYS A 87 -0.07 32.08 -17.53
CA LYS A 87 -0.92 31.15 -18.28
C LYS A 87 -2.40 31.54 -18.20
N ALA A 88 -2.90 31.90 -17.02
CA ALA A 88 -4.28 32.35 -16.85
C ALA A 88 -4.60 33.63 -17.66
N THR A 89 -3.60 34.49 -17.87
CA THR A 89 -3.75 35.70 -18.70
C THR A 89 -3.71 35.37 -20.20
N LYS A 90 -2.93 34.36 -20.61
CA LYS A 90 -2.78 33.95 -22.02
C LYS A 90 -3.89 33.04 -22.52
N GLU A 91 -4.43 32.18 -21.65
CA GLU A 91 -5.52 31.24 -21.96
C GLU A 91 -6.73 31.54 -21.04
N PRO A 92 -7.48 32.63 -21.31
CA PRO A 92 -8.53 33.11 -20.42
C PRO A 92 -9.81 32.26 -20.39
N PHE A 93 -9.93 31.26 -21.26
CA PHE A 93 -11.06 30.33 -21.26
C PHE A 93 -10.56 28.89 -21.44
N TRP A 94 -11.13 27.99 -20.65
CA TRP A 94 -10.95 26.55 -20.78
C TRP A 94 -12.14 26.02 -21.61
N ASP A 95 -11.88 25.33 -22.70
CA ASP A 95 -12.88 24.53 -23.45
C ASP A 95 -12.80 23.06 -23.00
#